data_AF-A0A3D2SBU8-F1
#
_entry.id   AF-A0A3D2SBU8-F1
#
_cell.length_a   1.000
_cell.length_b   1.000
_cell.length_c   1.000
_cell.angle_alpha   90.00
_cell.angle_beta   90.00
_cell.angle_gamma   90.00
#
_symmetry.space_group_name_H-M   'P 1'
#
loop_
_entity.id
_entity.type
_entity.pdbx_description
1 polymer ?
#
loop_
_entity_poly.entity_id
_entity_poly.type
_entity_poly.pdbx_seq_one_letter_code
_entity_poly.pdbx_strand_id
1 'polypeptide(L)' 'IFIEAVVKAIKEFPGINVSLDGYNILYKKDINIGMAAALPSGNLIVPVIKNADRMNLVGLTATVNDL' A
#
# COMPACT_ATOMS: atom_id res chain seq x y z
N ILE A 1 11.63 3.60 1.37
CA ILE A 1 12.28 2.33 1.77
C ILE A 1 11.27 1.32 2.30
N PHE A 2 10.56 1.58 3.41
CA PHE A 2 9.60 0.62 3.98
C PHE A 2 8.50 0.18 3.00
N ILE A 3 7.89 1.12 2.28
CA ILE A 3 6.85 0.81 1.29
C ILE A 3 7.38 -0.12 0.20
N GLU A 4 8.59 0.14 -0.31
CA GLU A 4 9.23 -0.70 -1.33
C GLU A 4 9.49 -2.12 -0.80
N ALA A 5 9.97 -2.25 0.44
CA ALA A 5 10.20 -3.55 1.08
C ALA A 5 8.89 -4.33 1.26
N VAL A 6 7.82 -3.68 1.71
CA VAL A 6 6.48 -4.29 1.85
C VAL A 6 5.95 -4.74 0.49
N VAL A 7 6.07 -3.90 -0.54
CA VAL A 7 5.69 -4.26 -1.92
C VAL A 7 6.45 -5.50 -2.41
N LYS A 8 7.76 -5.58 -2.16
CA LYS A 8 8.56 -6.77 -2.51
C LYS A 8 8.10 -8.01 -1.76
N ALA A 9 7.85 -7.90 -0.45
CA ALA A 9 7.35 -9.00 0.37
C ALA A 9 5.98 -9.50 -0.13
N ILE A 10 5.08 -8.60 -0.50
CA ILE A 10 3.77 -8.97 -1.05
C ILE A 10 3.92 -9.68 -2.41
N LYS A 11 4.87 -9.27 -3.26
CA LYS A 11 5.16 -9.97 -4.53
C LYS A 11 5.66 -11.39 -4.30
N GLU A 12 6.47 -11.62 -3.28
CA GLU A 12 6.99 -12.94 -2.91
C GLU A 12 5.91 -13.81 -2.25
N PHE A 13 5.02 -13.19 -1.47
CA PHE A 13 3.94 -13.85 -0.73
C PHE A 13 2.56 -13.27 -1.11
N PRO A 14 2.02 -13.60 -2.30
CA PRO A 14 0.78 -12.99 -2.81
C PRO A 14 -0.46 -13.29 -1.95
N GLY A 15 -0.41 -14.32 -1.09
CA GLY A 15 -1.45 -14.61 -0.11
C GLY A 15 -1.65 -13.51 0.95
N ILE A 16 -0.74 -12.54 1.04
CA ILE A 16 -0.90 -11.34 1.88
C ILE A 16 -1.85 -10.33 1.23
N ASN A 17 -1.85 -10.20 -0.11
CA ASN A 17 -2.67 -9.23 -0.83
C ASN A 17 -4.03 -9.83 -1.23
N VAL A 18 -4.82 -10.18 -0.21
CA VAL A 18 -6.13 -10.81 -0.37
C VAL A 18 -7.19 -10.08 0.43
N SER A 19 -8.44 -10.26 0.04
CA SER A 19 -9.60 -9.88 0.86
C SER A 19 -10.57 -11.04 0.97
N LEU A 20 -11.34 -11.08 2.05
CA LEU A 20 -12.43 -12.04 2.22
C LEU A 20 -13.74 -11.45 1.68
N ASP A 21 -14.47 -12.24 0.91
CA ASP A 21 -15.84 -11.95 0.47
C ASP A 21 -16.74 -13.15 0.81
N GLY A 22 -17.40 -13.08 1.97
CA GLY A 22 -18.06 -14.22 2.59
C GLY A 22 -17.06 -15.35 2.88
N TYR A 23 -17.20 -16.46 2.16
CA TYR A 23 -16.30 -17.62 2.24
C TYR A 23 -15.23 -17.65 1.13
N ASN A 24 -15.21 -16.66 0.25
CA ASN A 24 -14.27 -16.58 -0.86
C ASN A 24 -13.04 -15.77 -0.48
N ILE A 25 -11.86 -16.26 -0.85
CA ILE A 25 -10.60 -15.53 -0.76
C ILE A 25 -10.34 -14.88 -2.11
N LEU A 26 -10.34 -13.54 -2.17
CA LEU A 26 -10.12 -12.76 -3.37
C LEU A 26 -8.67 -12.27 -3.42
N TYR A 27 -7.89 -12.83 -4.34
CA TYR A 27 -6.53 -12.36 -4.61
C TYR A 27 -6.53 -11.08 -5.43
N LYS A 28 -5.72 -10.10 -5.02
CA LYS A 28 -5.59 -8.82 -5.71
C LYS A 28 -4.26 -8.78 -6.47
N LYS A 29 -4.32 -8.38 -7.74
CA LYS A 29 -3.13 -8.25 -8.60
C LYS A 29 -2.37 -6.96 -8.33
N ASP A 30 -3.09 -5.85 -8.27
CA ASP A 30 -2.49 -4.55 -7.97
C ASP A 30 -2.18 -4.45 -6.48
N ILE A 31 -1.00 -3.90 -6.15
CA ILE A 31 -0.59 -3.69 -4.77
C ILE A 31 -0.78 -2.21 -4.45
N ASN A 32 -1.76 -1.93 -3.58
CA ASN A 32 -2.04 -0.58 -3.09
C ASN A 32 -1.65 -0.52 -1.62
N ILE A 33 -0.99 0.57 -1.21
CA ILE A 33 -0.49 0.73 0.16
C ILE A 33 -1.18 1.91 0.81
N GLY A 34 -1.90 1.66 1.90
CA GLY A 34 -2.42 2.70 2.78
C GLY A 34 -1.33 3.20 3.73
N MET A 35 -1.16 4.51 3.85
CA MET A 35 -0.24 5.12 4.78
C MET A 35 -1.02 5.92 5.82
N ALA A 36 -1.04 5.47 7.07
CA ALA A 36 -1.69 6.21 8.14
C ALA A 36 -0.83 7.44 8.51
N ALA A 37 -1.41 8.63 8.40
CA ALA A 37 -0.77 9.89 8.75
C ALA A 37 -1.63 10.66 9.76
N ALA A 38 -0.99 11.11 10.84
CA ALA A 38 -1.63 11.96 11.83
C ALA A 38 -1.69 13.40 11.32
N LEU A 39 -2.86 14.02 11.43
CA LEU A 39 -3.05 15.44 11.16
C LEU A 39 -2.75 16.28 12.41
N PRO A 40 -2.30 17.54 12.25
CA PRO A 40 -2.06 18.46 13.38
C PRO A 40 -3.31 18.68 14.26
N SER A 41 -4.51 18.48 13.71
CA SER A 41 -5.79 18.56 14.43
C SER A 41 -6.05 17.39 15.38
N GLY A 42 -5.18 16.37 15.42
CA GLY A 42 -5.35 15.15 16.20
C GLY A 42 -6.14 14.04 15.48
N ASN A 43 -6.61 14.30 14.26
CA ASN A 43 -7.28 13.30 13.43
C ASN A 43 -6.28 12.43 12.67
N LEU A 44 -6.72 11.26 12.22
CA LEU A 44 -5.93 10.33 11.40
C LEU A 44 -6.52 10.27 10.00
N ILE A 45 -5.69 10.38 8.96
CA ILE A 45 -6.06 10.06 7.59
C ILE A 45 -5.25 8.86 7.10
N VAL A 46 -5.80 8.12 6.14
CA VAL A 46 -5.12 7.00 5.50
C VAL A 46 -5.18 7.17 3.98
N PRO A 47 -4.34 8.03 3.40
CA PRO A 47 -4.15 8.09 1.96
C PRO A 47 -3.67 6.75 1.40
N VAL A 48 -4.04 6.48 0.14
CA VAL A 48 -3.72 5.23 -0.55
C VAL A 48 -2.81 5.50 -1.74
N ILE A 49 -1.61 4.92 -1.70
CA ILE A 49 -0.67 4.89 -2.82
C ILE A 49 -1.10 3.74 -3.74
N LYS A 50 -1.67 4.09 -4.89
CA LYS A 50 -2.19 3.11 -5.84
C LYS A 50 -1.07 2.54 -6.73
N ASN A 51 -1.14 1.25 -7.04
CA ASN A 51 -0.17 0.55 -7.90
C ASN A 51 1.28 0.76 -7.43
N ALA A 52 1.51 0.68 -6.12
CA ALA A 52 2.83 0.88 -5.51
C ALA A 52 3.87 -0.11 -6.04
N ASP A 53 3.43 -1.26 -6.58
CA ASP A 53 4.26 -2.26 -7.24
C ASP A 53 4.86 -1.84 -8.59
N ARG A 54 4.31 -0.79 -9.20
CA ARG A 54 4.74 -0.24 -10.49
C ARG A 54 5.68 0.97 -10.34
N MET A 55 5.87 1.45 -9.12
CA MET A 55 6.71 2.61 -8.82
C MET A 55 8.10 2.16 -8.38
N ASN A 56 9.13 2.94 -8.76
CA ASN A 56 10.46 2.81 -8.18
C ASN A 56 10.55 3.62 -6.87
N LEU A 57 11.67 3.50 -6.14
CA LEU A 57 11.86 4.19 -4.86
C LEU A 57 11.65 5.72 -4.96
N VAL A 58 12.09 6.34 -6.06
CA VAL A 58 11.93 7.79 -6.29
C VAL A 58 10.45 8.14 -6.47
N GLY A 59 9.73 7.40 -7.31
CA GLY A 59 8.30 7.61 -7.55
C GLY A 59 7.44 7.37 -6.30
N LEU A 60 7.80 6.36 -5.49
CA LEU A 60 7.16 6.13 -4.19
C LEU A 60 7.39 7.31 -3.24
N THR A 61 8.61 7.84 -3.19
CA THR A 61 8.96 8.95 -2.30
C THR A 61 8.25 10.23 -2.72
N ALA A 62 8.20 10.53 -4.02
CA ALA A 62 7.44 11.68 -4.54
C ALA A 62 5.95 11.56 -4.19
N THR A 63 5.34 10.40 -4.47
CA THR A 63 3.93 10.17 -4.17
C THR A 63 3.62 10.33 -2.69
N VAL A 64 4.49 9.80 -1.80
CA VAL A 64 4.33 9.93 -0.34
C VAL A 64 4.40 11.37 0.13
N ASN A 65 5.27 12.19 -0.46
CA ASN A 65 5.42 13.60 -0.09
C ASN A 65 4.25 14.47 -0.56
N ASP A 66 3.52 14.01 -1.58
CA ASP A 66 2.33 14.70 -2.11
C ASP A 66 1.05 14.37 -1.31
N LEU A 67 1.12 13.46 -0.33
CA LEU A 67 0.01 13.06 0.56
C LEU A 67 -0.13 13.98 1.77
#